data_AF-A0A2V6H6G8-F1
#
_entry.id   AF-A0A2V6H6G8-F1
#
_cell.length_a   1.000
_cell.length_b   1.000
_cell.length_c   1.000
_cell.angle_alpha   90.00
_cell.angle_beta   90.00
_cell.angle_gamma   90.00
#
_symmetry.space_group_name_H-M   'P 1'
#
loop_
_entity.id
_entity.type
_entity.pdbx_description
1 polymer ?
#
loop_
_entity_poly.entity_id
_entity_poly.type
_entity_poly.pdbx_seq_one_letter_code
_entity_poly.pdbx_strand_id
1 'polypeptide(L)'
;MKGAIFVCSCALLLQSLLAQEYKDFGRDRLNSSPRHAEWVDIKMGDRTIKAFVVYPERKDKAPAVLVVQEIFGLTDWLRSMC
;
A
#
# COMPACT_ATOMS: atom_id res chain seq x y z
N MET A 1 -13.82 -14.39 44.37
CA MET A 1 -12.44 -14.18 43.84
C MET A 1 -12.23 -14.80 42.46
N LYS A 2 -12.61 -16.06 42.21
CA LYS A 2 -12.43 -16.73 40.90
C LYS A 2 -13.23 -16.10 39.74
N GLY A 3 -14.47 -15.68 39.98
CA GLY A 3 -15.33 -15.04 38.96
C GLY A 3 -14.84 -13.65 38.52
N ALA A 4 -14.27 -12.86 39.43
CA ALA A 4 -13.70 -11.55 39.10
C ALA A 4 -12.45 -11.67 38.22
N ILE A 5 -11.61 -12.68 38.47
CA ILE A 5 -10.43 -12.98 37.65
C ILE A 5 -10.86 -13.42 36.25
N PHE A 6 -11.91 -14.25 36.12
CA PHE A 6 -12.40 -14.71 34.83
C PHE A 6 -13.00 -13.57 33.97
N VAL A 7 -13.75 -12.66 34.60
CA VAL A 7 -14.35 -11.49 33.92
C VAL A 7 -13.26 -10.52 33.45
N CYS A 8 -12.24 -10.24 34.26
CA CYS A 8 -11.10 -9.42 33.84
C CYS A 8 -10.33 -10.02 32.67
N SER A 9 -10.09 -11.34 32.67
CA SER A 9 -9.40 -12.02 31.56
C SER A 9 -10.20 -11.98 30.26
N CYS A 10 -11.52 -12.11 30.31
CA CYS A 10 -12.39 -11.98 29.14
C CYS A 10 -12.40 -10.55 28.58
N ALA A 11 -12.43 -9.54 29.46
CA ALA A 11 -12.40 -8.13 29.05
C ALA A 11 -11.08 -7.75 28.35
N LEU A 12 -9.94 -8.30 28.81
CA LEU A 12 -8.64 -8.09 28.18
C LEU A 12 -8.52 -8.76 26.80
N LEU A 13 -9.08 -9.96 26.64
CA LEU A 13 -9.11 -10.65 25.34
C LEU A 13 -10.01 -9.92 24.33
N LEU A 14 -11.16 -9.40 24.75
CA LEU A 14 -12.03 -8.58 23.89
C LEU A 14 -11.32 -7.32 23.38
N GLN A 15 -10.47 -6.68 24.19
CA GLN A 15 -9.73 -5.48 23.76
C GLN A 15 -8.70 -5.79 22.64
N SER A 16 -8.09 -6.98 22.66
CA SER A 16 -7.14 -7.38 21.61
C SER A 16 -7.77 -7.61 20.23
N LEU A 17 -9.05 -8.00 20.17
CA LEU A 17 -9.77 -8.22 18.90
C LEU A 17 -10.10 -6.91 18.16
N LEU A 18 -10.31 -5.83 18.91
CA LEU A 18 -10.66 -4.50 18.37
C LEU A 18 -9.42 -3.69 17.96
N ALA A 19 -8.26 -4.06 18.50
CA ALA A 19 -6.98 -3.38 18.28
C ALA A 19 -6.17 -3.96 17.12
N GLN A 20 -6.78 -4.76 16.25
CA GLN A 20 -6.09 -5.26 15.07
C GLN A 20 -5.97 -4.13 14.05
N GLU A 21 -4.95 -3.28 14.22
CA GLU A 21 -4.58 -2.26 13.23
C GLU A 21 -4.26 -2.95 11.91
N TYR A 22 -5.14 -2.77 10.93
CA TYR A 22 -4.78 -3.03 9.55
C TYR A 22 -3.74 -1.98 9.16
N LYS A 23 -2.56 -2.43 8.72
CA LYS A 23 -1.51 -1.54 8.24
C LYS A 23 -1.96 -0.93 6.91
N ASP A 24 -2.73 0.14 7.00
CA ASP A 24 -3.15 0.91 5.84
C ASP A 24 -1.95 1.70 5.34
N PHE A 25 -1.45 1.35 4.15
CA PHE A 25 -0.38 2.08 3.48
C PHE A 25 -0.87 3.37 2.80
N GLY A 26 -1.99 3.91 3.30
CA GLY A 26 -2.60 5.14 2.83
C GLY A 26 -3.31 4.95 1.51
N ARG A 27 -4.06 3.85 1.34
CA ARG A 27 -4.81 3.55 0.11
C ARG A 27 -5.68 4.73 -0.32
N ASP A 28 -6.41 5.33 0.62
CA ASP A 28 -7.30 6.45 0.33
C ASP A 28 -6.53 7.71 -0.09
N ARG A 29 -5.38 7.97 0.54
CA ARG A 29 -4.45 9.03 0.13
C ARG A 29 -3.89 8.79 -1.27
N LEU A 30 -3.55 7.54 -1.59
CA LEU A 30 -3.02 7.18 -2.91
C LEU A 30 -4.08 7.31 -4.00
N ASN A 31 -5.34 6.97 -3.70
CA ASN A 31 -6.45 7.08 -4.63
C ASN A 31 -6.93 8.53 -4.82
N SER A 32 -6.74 9.38 -3.82
CA SER A 32 -7.05 10.83 -3.88
C SER A 32 -5.87 11.70 -4.31
N SER A 33 -4.71 11.11 -4.59
CA SER A 33 -3.53 11.83 -5.06
C SER A 33 -3.83 12.56 -6.38
N PRO A 34 -3.46 13.85 -6.51
CA PRO A 34 -3.68 14.60 -7.75
C PRO A 34 -2.68 14.19 -8.86
N ARG A 35 -1.58 13.54 -8.48
CA ARG A 35 -0.55 13.05 -9.42
C ARG A 35 -1.15 12.03 -10.38
N HIS A 36 -0.95 12.26 -11.67
CA HIS A 36 -1.40 11.35 -12.72
C HIS A 36 -0.66 10.01 -12.61
N ALA A 37 -1.43 8.92 -12.60
CA ALA A 37 -0.90 7.58 -12.60
C ALA A 37 -1.56 6.74 -13.70
N GLU A 38 -0.79 5.88 -14.34
CA GLU A 38 -1.27 5.01 -15.41
C GLU A 38 -0.55 3.67 -15.45
N TRP A 39 -1.20 2.69 -16.08
CA TRP A 39 -0.58 1.43 -16.46
C TRP A 39 -0.05 1.52 -17.89
N VAL A 40 1.25 1.29 -18.05
CA VAL A 40 1.94 1.31 -19.34
C VAL A 40 2.43 -0.08 -19.69
N ASP A 41 2.20 -0.49 -20.93
CA ASP A 41 2.71 -1.74 -21.48
C ASP A 41 4.03 -1.47 -22.24
N ILE A 42 5.13 -2.00 -21.72
CA ILE A 42 6.48 -1.85 -22.28
C ILE A 42 6.84 -3.14 -23.02
N LYS A 43 6.97 -3.05 -24.35
CA LYS A 43 7.35 -4.20 -25.19
C LYS A 43 8.86 -4.43 -25.13
N MET A 44 9.26 -5.65 -24.80
CA MET A 44 10.66 -6.11 -24.70
C MET A 44 10.81 -7.47 -25.40
N GLY A 45 11.11 -7.43 -26.70
CA GLY A 45 11.12 -8.62 -27.56
C GLY A 45 9.74 -9.27 -27.63
N ASP A 46 9.67 -10.57 -27.31
CA ASP A 46 8.41 -11.34 -27.30
C ASP A 46 7.60 -11.17 -26.01
N ARG A 47 8.05 -10.31 -25.09
CA ARG A 47 7.42 -10.09 -23.78
C ARG A 47 6.90 -8.66 -23.64
N THR A 48 5.81 -8.49 -22.91
CA THR A 48 5.29 -7.17 -22.51
C THR A 48 5.38 -7.05 -20.99
N ILE A 49 6.05 -6.02 -20.52
CA ILE A 49 6.17 -5.67 -19.10
C ILE A 49 5.10 -4.64 -18.78
N LYS A 50 4.26 -4.91 -17.78
CA LYS A 50 3.32 -3.92 -17.24
C LYS A 50 4.00 -3.09 -16.18
N ALA A 51 4.05 -1.77 -16.37
CA ALA A 51 4.60 -0.82 -15.41
C ALA A 51 3.50 0.12 -14.94
N PHE A 52 3.46 0.40 -13.63
CA PHE A 52 2.64 1.47 -13.07
C PHE A 52 3.51 2.71 -12.94
N VAL A 53 3.14 3.79 -13.63
CA VAL A 53 3.93 5.02 -13.69
C VAL A 53 3.15 6.13 -13.02
N VAL A 54 3.81 6.88 -12.13
CA VAL A 54 3.25 8.08 -11.49
C VAL A 54 4.08 9.29 -11.93
N TYR A 55 3.41 10.31 -12.47
CA TYR A 55 4.06 11.51 -12.98
C TYR A 55 4.09 12.63 -11.93
N PRO A 56 5.19 13.40 -11.83
CA PRO A 56 5.24 14.58 -10.98
C PRO A 56 4.40 15.71 -11.58
N GLU A 57 3.86 16.58 -10.72
CA GLU A 57 3.09 17.76 -11.13
C GLU A 57 4.01 18.91 -11.57
N ARG A 58 4.56 18.79 -12.78
CA ARG A 58 5.45 19.80 -13.39
C ARG A 58 5.43 19.71 -14.92
N LYS A 59 5.94 20.76 -15.59
CA LYS A 59 5.93 20.87 -17.06
C LYS A 59 7.21 20.36 -17.72
N ASP A 60 8.32 20.40 -17.01
CA ASP A 60 9.64 20.03 -17.50
C ASP A 60 10.06 18.62 -17.03
N LYS A 61 11.11 18.08 -17.65
CA LYS A 61 11.58 16.72 -17.36
C LYS A 61 12.10 16.61 -15.92
N ALA A 62 11.78 15.51 -15.25
CA ALA A 62 12.31 15.17 -13.94
C ALA A 62 13.09 13.84 -13.97
N PRO A 63 14.01 13.63 -13.01
CA PRO A 63 14.61 12.33 -12.78
C PRO A 63 13.54 11.27 -12.50
N ALA A 64 13.76 10.04 -12.99
CA ALA A 64 12.88 8.90 -12.75
C ALA A 64 13.50 7.95 -11.72
N VAL A 65 12.64 7.36 -10.89
CA VAL A 65 13.01 6.28 -9.96
C VAL A 65 12.32 5.01 -10.42
N LEU A 66 13.09 3.94 -10.62
CA LEU A 66 12.55 2.62 -10.90
C LEU A 66 12.39 1.86 -9.59
N VAL A 67 11.15 1.54 -9.24
CA VAL A 67 10.82 0.71 -8.09
C VAL A 67 10.45 -0.68 -8.60
N VAL A 68 11.19 -1.70 -8.15
CA VAL A 68 10.94 -3.10 -8.54
C VAL A 68 10.28 -3.81 -7.37
N GLN A 69 9.07 -4.31 -7.62
CA GLN A 69 8.30 -5.08 -6.63
C GLN A 69 8.90 -6.47 -6.40
N GLU A 70 8.74 -6.99 -5.20
CA GLU A 70 9.02 -8.40 -4.88
C GLU A 70 7.89 -9.33 -5.36
N ILE A 71 7.80 -10.53 -4.78
CA ILE A 71 6.86 -11.59 -5.19
C ILE A 71 5.37 -11.26 -5.02
N PHE A 72 5.02 -10.18 -4.31
CA PHE A 72 3.62 -9.84 -3.99
C PHE A 72 2.92 -8.92 -4.99
N GLY A 73 3.60 -8.47 -6.04
CA GLY A 73 3.02 -7.54 -7.00
C GLY A 73 2.94 -6.10 -6.47
N LEU A 74 2.12 -5.26 -7.12
CA LEU A 74 2.02 -3.84 -6.79
C LEU A 74 1.11 -3.66 -5.57
N THR A 75 1.71 -3.33 -4.43
CA THR A 75 1.00 -3.07 -3.18
C THR A 75 0.83 -1.57 -2.94
N ASP A 76 -0.09 -1.19 -2.04
CA ASP A 76 -0.24 0.21 -1.63
C ASP A 76 1.03 0.75 -0.94
N TRP A 77 1.81 -0.12 -0.27
CA TRP A 77 3.14 0.25 0.24
C TRP A 77 4.08 0.66 -0.89
N LEU A 78 4.16 -0.13 -1.95
CA LEU A 78 5.05 0.17 -3.08
C LEU A 78 4.59 1.41 -3.84
N ARG A 79 3.27 1.56 -4.05
CA ARG A 79 2.67 2.78 -4.62
C ARG A 79 2.99 4.03 -3.80
N SER A 80 3.21 3.90 -2.49
CA SER A 80 3.58 5.04 -1.63
C SER A 80 4.99 5.58 -1.86
N MET A 81 5.85 4.81 -2.52
CA MET A 81 7.19 5.23 -2.92
C MET A 81 7.19 6.00 -4.26
N CYS A 82 6.08 5.93 -5.00
CA CYS A 82 5.87 6.63 -6.27
C CYS A 82 5.22 8.01 -6.03
#